data_AF-A0A920SPD6-F1
#
_entry.id   AF-A0A920SPD6-F1
#
_cell.length_a   1.000
_cell.length_b   1.000
_cell.length_c   1.000
_cell.angle_alpha   90.00
_cell.angle_beta   90.00
_cell.angle_gamma   90.00
#
_symmetry.space_group_name_H-M   'P 1'
#
loop_
_entity.id
_entity.type
_entity.pdbx_description
1 polymer ?
#
loop_
_entity_poly.entity_id
_entity_poly.type
_entity_poly.pdbx_seq_one_letter_code
_entity_poly.pdbx_strand_id
1 'polypeptide(L)' 'MSAALGIVLASSCAQQGAPPGGPEDLRPPIVIRTVPDTFELLGTMDGSIRFEFDERISERPSSGTFDNAVIISPRPW' A
#
# COMPACT_ATOMS: atom_id res chain seq x y z
N MET A 1 -27.04 -46.34 22.58
CA MET A 1 -26.50 -45.94 21.26
C MET A 1 -26.57 -44.43 21.01
N SER A 2 -27.54 -43.69 21.58
CA SER A 2 -27.68 -42.24 21.32
C SER A 2 -26.61 -41.33 21.94
N ALA A 3 -26.04 -41.67 23.11
CA ALA A 3 -25.05 -40.83 23.77
C ALA A 3 -23.71 -40.72 23.01
N ALA A 4 -23.29 -41.81 22.36
CA ALA A 4 -22.05 -41.83 21.58
C ALA A 4 -22.15 -40.96 20.32
N LEU A 5 -23.34 -40.84 19.73
CA LEU A 5 -23.55 -40.06 18.50
C LEU A 5 -23.46 -38.55 18.76
N GLY A 6 -23.88 -38.08 19.95
CA GLY A 6 -23.82 -36.67 20.32
C GLY A 6 -22.38 -36.15 20.54
N ILE A 7 -21.48 -37.01 21.02
CA ILE A 7 -20.08 -36.64 21.29
C ILE A 7 -19.30 -36.41 19.98
N VAL A 8 -19.54 -37.25 18.95
CA VAL A 8 -18.84 -37.16 17.66
C VAL A 8 -19.22 -35.88 16.89
N LEU A 9 -20.49 -35.45 17.00
CA LEU A 9 -20.97 -34.23 16.35
C LEU A 9 -20.43 -32.95 17.01
N ALA A 10 -20.17 -32.98 18.32
CA ALA A 10 -19.60 -31.85 19.06
C ALA A 10 -18.10 -31.62 18.76
N SER A 11 -17.38 -32.64 18.28
CA SER A 11 -15.96 -32.54 17.89
C SER A 11 -15.73 -32.04 16.44
N SER A 12 -16.79 -31.68 15.72
CA SER A 12 -16.75 -31.28 14.29
C SER A 12 -16.58 -29.78 14.05
N CYS A 13 -16.17 -28.98 15.04
CA CYS A 13 -15.92 -27.54 14.83
C CYS A 13 -14.85 -27.34 13.75
N ALA A 14 -15.27 -26.93 12.55
CA ALA A 14 -14.37 -26.64 11.44
C ALA A 14 -13.44 -25.49 11.84
N GLN A 15 -12.17 -25.82 12.07
CA GLN A 15 -11.17 -24.84 12.47
C GLN A 15 -10.69 -24.12 11.21
N GLN A 16 -11.26 -22.95 10.92
CA GLN A 16 -10.82 -22.15 9.77
C GLN A 16 -9.32 -21.87 9.90
N GLY A 17 -8.54 -22.34 8.93
CA GLY A 17 -7.15 -21.94 8.79
C GLY A 17 -7.06 -20.50 8.28
N ALA A 18 -5.90 -19.87 8.42
CA ALA A 18 -5.64 -18.64 7.69
C ALA A 18 -5.77 -18.92 6.18
N PRO A 19 -6.35 -18.00 5.39
CA PRO A 19 -6.31 -18.14 3.94
C PRO A 19 -4.84 -18.23 3.50
N PRO A 20 -4.52 -19.07 2.50
CA PRO A 20 -3.19 -19.03 1.92
C PRO A 20 -2.91 -17.59 1.44
N GLY A 21 -1.77 -17.04 1.83
CA GLY A 21 -1.33 -15.75 1.33
C GLY A 21 -1.15 -15.79 -0.19
N GLY A 22 -1.30 -14.64 -0.83
CA GLY A 22 -0.87 -14.48 -2.21
C GLY A 22 0.66 -14.57 -2.35
N PRO A 23 1.18 -14.64 -3.58
CA PRO A 23 2.60 -14.45 -3.83
C PRO A 23 3.08 -13.10 -3.26
N GLU A 24 4.35 -13.05 -2.88
CA GLU A 24 5.01 -11.80 -2.51
C GLU A 24 5.01 -10.84 -3.71
N ASP A 25 4.64 -9.57 -3.49
CA ASP A 25 4.82 -8.54 -4.49
C ASP A 25 6.26 -8.02 -4.46
N LEU A 26 6.96 -8.17 -5.58
CA LEU A 26 8.34 -7.75 -5.74
C LEU A 26 8.46 -6.49 -6.61
N ARG A 27 7.34 -5.95 -7.08
CA ARG A 27 7.34 -4.73 -7.89
C ARG A 27 7.52 -3.53 -6.95
N PRO A 28 8.26 -2.49 -7.40
CA PRO A 28 8.31 -1.25 -6.65
C PRO A 28 6.99 -0.47 -6.80
N PRO A 29 6.66 0.41 -5.84
CA PRO A 29 5.56 1.35 -5.97
C PRO A 29 5.75 2.24 -7.20
N ILE A 30 4.67 2.54 -7.91
CA ILE A 30 4.68 3.43 -9.07
C ILE A 30 3.79 4.66 -8.85
N VAL A 31 4.22 5.81 -9.37
CA VAL A 31 3.39 7.01 -9.38
C VAL A 31 2.27 6.82 -10.39
N ILE A 32 1.03 6.90 -9.93
CA ILE A 32 -0.18 6.78 -10.77
C ILE A 32 -0.83 8.12 -11.09
N ARG A 33 -0.51 9.16 -10.30
CA ARG A 33 -1.03 10.51 -10.52
C ARG A 33 -0.12 11.56 -9.91
N THR A 34 -0.01 12.69 -10.60
CA THR A 34 0.66 13.89 -10.10
C THR A 34 -0.35 15.03 -10.07
N VAL A 35 -0.31 15.85 -9.02
CA VAL A 35 -1.08 17.08 -8.91
C VAL A 35 -0.10 18.22 -8.57
N PRO A 36 -0.01 19.29 -9.37
CA PRO A 36 -0.72 19.51 -10.64
C PRO A 36 -0.36 18.48 -11.71
N ASP A 37 -1.25 18.25 -12.68
CA ASP A 37 -1.01 17.29 -13.75
C ASP A 37 0.03 17.83 -14.75
N THR A 38 0.50 16.94 -15.61
CA THR A 38 1.49 17.23 -16.65
C THR A 38 0.95 18.32 -17.58
N PHE A 39 1.67 19.44 -17.64
CA PHE A 39 1.29 20.64 -18.42
C PHE A 39 0.01 21.34 -17.97
N GLU A 40 -0.49 21.06 -16.76
CA GLU A 40 -1.61 21.81 -16.21
C GLU A 40 -1.25 23.30 -16.05
N LEU A 41 -2.10 24.18 -16.57
CA LEU A 41 -1.93 25.62 -16.43
C LEU A 41 -2.70 26.10 -15.20
N LEU A 42 -1.96 26.59 -14.23
CA LEU A 42 -2.51 27.16 -13.00
C LEU A 42 -2.37 28.68 -13.00
N GLY A 43 -3.42 29.37 -12.54
CA GLY A 43 -3.35 30.82 -12.31
C GLY A 43 -2.43 31.18 -11.15
N THR A 44 -2.41 30.35 -10.12
CA THR A 44 -1.52 30.41 -8.95
C THR A 44 -1.18 28.98 -8.52
N MET A 45 0.07 28.77 -8.07
CA MET A 45 0.47 27.49 -7.49
C MET A 45 0.19 27.51 -5.99
N ASP A 46 -1.04 27.16 -5.62
CA ASP A 46 -1.46 27.10 -4.22
C ASP A 46 -1.33 25.66 -3.70
N GLY A 47 -0.62 25.46 -2.59
CA GLY A 47 -0.46 24.15 -1.95
C GLY A 47 0.83 23.41 -2.33
N SER A 48 0.78 22.07 -2.25
CA SER A 48 1.93 21.19 -2.47
C SER A 48 1.82 20.41 -3.78
N ILE A 49 2.96 20.13 -4.41
CA ILE A 49 3.02 19.06 -5.43
C ILE A 49 2.73 17.73 -4.73
N ARG A 50 1.77 16.97 -5.25
CA ARG A 50 1.37 15.68 -4.71
C ARG A 50 1.59 14.58 -5.74
N PHE A 51 2.26 13.53 -5.28
CA PHE A 51 2.44 12.28 -6.02
C PHE A 51 1.60 11.20 -5.34
N GLU A 52 0.71 10.57 -6.09
CA GLU A 52 -0.10 9.45 -5.64
C GLU A 52 0.51 8.16 -6.20
N PHE A 53 0.71 7.17 -5.33
CA PHE A 53 1.28 5.87 -5.68
C PHE A 53 0.18 4.80 -5.70
N ASP A 54 0.39 3.74 -6.48
CA ASP A 54 -0.53 2.58 -6.51
C ASP A 54 -0.56 1.78 -5.21
N GLU A 55 0.45 1.98 -4.36
CA GLU A 55 0.54 1.38 -3.04
C GLU A 55 1.14 2.33 -1.99
N ARG A 56 1.05 1.91 -0.71
CA ARG A 56 1.55 2.70 0.40
C ARG A 56 3.08 2.64 0.47
N ILE A 57 3.73 3.80 0.44
CA ILE A 57 5.17 3.91 0.65
C ILE A 57 5.53 3.63 2.13
N SER A 58 6.58 2.82 2.33
CA SER A 58 7.18 2.62 3.64
C SER A 58 7.86 3.90 4.13
N GLU A 59 7.58 4.33 5.37
CA GLU A 59 8.29 5.43 6.04
C GLU A 59 9.73 5.07 6.45
N ARG A 60 10.15 3.82 6.20
CA ARG A 60 11.52 3.37 6.36
C ARG A 60 12.17 3.30 4.99
N PRO A 61 13.18 4.14 4.69
CA PRO A 61 13.87 4.08 3.42
C PRO A 61 14.69 2.78 3.36
N SER A 62 14.68 2.13 2.20
CA SER A 62 15.53 0.94 1.96
C SER A 62 17.01 1.30 1.88
N SER A 63 17.32 2.57 1.55
CA SER A 63 18.66 3.14 1.58
C SER A 63 18.59 4.68 1.70
N GLY A 64 19.60 5.31 2.33
CA GLY A 64 19.67 6.77 2.45
C GLY A 64 18.60 7.40 3.35
N THR A 65 18.29 8.68 3.08
CA THR A 65 17.18 9.43 3.69
C THR A 65 16.18 9.85 2.61
N PHE A 66 14.94 10.16 2.99
CA PHE A 66 13.93 10.67 2.05
C PHE A 66 14.20 12.08 1.54
N ASP A 67 15.19 12.79 2.09
CA ASP A 67 15.46 14.19 1.78
C ASP A 67 15.77 14.42 0.29
N ASN A 68 16.28 13.40 -0.41
CA ASN A 68 16.60 13.44 -1.83
C ASN A 68 15.67 12.58 -2.70
N ALA A 69 14.54 12.10 -2.16
CA ALA A 69 13.62 11.23 -2.89
C ALA A 69 12.84 11.96 -4.00
N VAL A 70 12.73 13.29 -3.90
CA VAL A 70 12.06 14.14 -4.90
C VAL A 70 13.00 15.28 -5.30
N ILE A 71 13.20 15.44 -6.61
CA ILE A 71 14.02 16.52 -7.16
C ILE A 71 13.09 17.49 -7.87
N ILE A 72 13.06 18.74 -7.40
CA ILE A 72 12.26 19.82 -7.99
C ILE A 72 13.21 20.81 -8.67
N SER A 73 12.88 21.16 -9.91
CA SER A 73 13.59 22.18 -10.69
C SER A 73 12.64 23.33 -11.08
N PRO A 74 13.13 24.58 -11.10
CA PRO A 74 14.42 25.04 -10.59
C PRO A 74 14.51 24.90 -9.06
N ARG A 75 15.72 24.91 -8.49
CA ARG A 75 15.83 24.93 -7.03
C ARG A 75 15.22 26.24 -6.52
N PRO A 76 14.28 26.21 -5.57
CA PRO A 76 13.83 27.43 -4.91
C PRO A 76 15.04 28.07 -4.22
N TRP A 77 15.21 29.37 -4.44
CA TRP A 77 16.33 30.19 -3.94
C TRP A 77 16.31 30.34 -2.42
#